data_AF-A0A2K6WB10-F1
#
_entry.id   AF-A0A2K6WB10-F1
#
_cell.length_a   1.000
_cell.length_b   1.000
_cell.length_c   1.000
_cell.angle_alpha   90.00
_cell.angle_beta   90.00
_cell.angle_gamma   90.00
#
_symmetry.space_group_name_H-M   'P 1'
#
loop_
_entity.id
_entity.type
_entity.pdbx_description
1 polymer ?
#
loop_
_entity_poly.entity_id
_entity_poly.type
_entity_poly.pdbx_seq_one_letter_code
_entity_poly.pdbx_strand_id
1 'polypeptide(L)'
;KYDTGEPITFKVDGGRFGKTEEQEVKSDVLLRTYKFRSEVIYKITLTTKPATEFHVLHISGSDLELRPESIDGGVYSAEWNTTGSDVTLNRKREYITISLQGPGRILQRKLQVKFYRNDNNHADYGDKLEALIWKCSVDNMGNIAVVDEIVK
;
A
#
# COMPACT_ATOMS: atom_id res chain seq x y z
N LYS A 1 2.72 15.41 10.29
CA LYS A 1 3.82 16.11 9.58
C LYS A 1 3.86 15.60 8.14
N TYR A 2 4.22 16.41 7.14
CA TYR A 2 4.47 15.86 5.81
C TYR A 2 5.71 14.96 5.82
N ASP A 3 5.64 13.87 5.07
CA ASP A 3 6.80 13.01 4.82
C ASP A 3 7.93 13.80 4.14
N THR A 4 9.16 13.30 4.24
CA THR A 4 10.33 13.95 3.62
C THR A 4 10.31 13.88 2.08
N GLY A 5 9.40 13.08 1.51
CA GLY A 5 9.39 12.75 0.08
C GLY A 5 10.38 11.63 -0.26
N GLU A 6 11.10 11.10 0.73
CA GLU A 6 11.91 9.91 0.54
C GLU A 6 11.02 8.66 0.43
N PRO A 7 11.43 7.67 -0.37
CA PRO A 7 10.75 6.39 -0.40
C PRO A 7 10.70 5.73 0.99
N ILE A 8 9.55 5.14 1.31
CA ILE A 8 9.42 4.23 2.45
C ILE A 8 10.37 3.04 2.29
N THR A 9 10.57 2.28 3.36
CA THR A 9 11.42 1.08 3.30
C THR A 9 10.61 -0.20 3.43
N PHE A 10 11.16 -1.30 2.92
CA PHE A 10 10.61 -2.63 3.11
C PHE A 10 11.71 -3.65 3.40
N LYS A 11 11.31 -4.81 3.92
CA LYS A 11 12.20 -5.96 4.11
C LYS A 11 11.53 -7.24 3.65
N VAL A 12 12.29 -8.10 2.98
CA VAL A 12 11.87 -9.45 2.57
C VAL A 12 12.05 -10.44 3.73
N ASP A 13 11.40 -10.16 4.85
CA ASP A 13 11.46 -10.97 6.07
C ASP A 13 10.09 -11.19 6.72
N GLY A 14 9.00 -10.86 6.01
CA GLY A 14 7.64 -10.88 6.54
C GLY A 14 7.21 -12.24 7.09
N GLY A 15 7.67 -13.33 6.46
CA GLY A 15 7.34 -14.70 6.85
C GLY A 15 7.85 -15.08 8.25
N ARG A 16 8.85 -14.36 8.79
CA ARG A 16 9.36 -14.55 10.15
C ARG A 16 8.36 -14.12 11.23
N PHE A 17 7.43 -13.22 10.88
CA PHE A 17 6.48 -12.64 11.84
C PHE A 17 5.17 -13.43 11.91
N GLY A 18 5.14 -14.63 11.32
CA GLY A 18 4.02 -15.56 11.31
C GLY A 18 2.80 -15.01 10.56
N LYS A 19 1.81 -15.88 10.34
CA LYS A 19 0.45 -15.42 10.06
C LYS A 19 -0.04 -14.70 11.31
N THR A 20 0.23 -13.41 11.40
CA THR A 20 -0.29 -12.57 12.47
C THR A 20 -1.80 -12.56 12.31
N GLU A 21 -2.45 -13.50 12.99
CA GLU A 21 -3.89 -13.65 13.27
C GLU A 21 -4.87 -13.80 12.08
N GLU A 22 -4.53 -13.45 10.84
CA GLU A 22 -5.43 -13.65 9.71
C GLU A 22 -5.14 -14.96 8.96
N GLN A 23 -6.03 -15.95 9.11
CA GLN A 23 -5.96 -17.23 8.40
C GLN A 23 -6.08 -17.09 6.86
N GLU A 24 -6.62 -15.97 6.38
CA GLU A 24 -7.00 -15.72 4.98
C GLU A 24 -5.98 -14.90 4.18
N VAL A 25 -4.84 -14.53 4.77
CA VAL A 25 -3.81 -13.78 4.04
C VAL A 25 -3.07 -14.72 3.09
N LYS A 26 -3.11 -14.41 1.78
CA LYS A 26 -2.36 -15.13 0.74
C LYS A 26 -0.86 -15.16 1.08
N SER A 27 -0.19 -16.26 0.77
CA SER A 27 1.22 -16.50 1.14
C SER A 27 2.20 -15.46 0.59
N ASP A 28 1.91 -14.89 -0.57
CA ASP A 28 2.71 -13.85 -1.20
C ASP A 28 2.71 -12.52 -0.44
N VAL A 29 1.60 -12.19 0.24
CA VAL A 29 1.50 -11.01 1.13
C VAL A 29 2.52 -11.10 2.28
N LEU A 30 2.84 -12.31 2.74
CA LEU A 30 3.76 -12.55 3.85
C LEU A 30 5.24 -12.45 3.45
N LEU A 31 5.56 -12.17 2.19
CA LEU A 31 6.96 -12.09 1.75
C LEU A 31 7.65 -10.83 2.26
N ARG A 32 6.93 -9.72 2.41
CA ARG A 32 7.52 -8.41 2.68
C ARG A 32 6.78 -7.67 3.80
N THR A 33 7.54 -7.06 4.70
CA THR A 33 7.03 -6.04 5.62
C THR A 33 7.35 -4.66 5.03
N TYR A 34 6.32 -3.86 4.77
CA TYR A 34 6.47 -2.43 4.43
C TYR A 34 6.46 -1.58 5.69
N LYS A 35 7.36 -0.61 5.77
CA LYS A 35 7.59 0.18 6.98
C LYS A 35 7.06 1.58 6.80
N PHE A 36 6.15 1.96 7.69
CA PHE A 36 5.56 3.27 7.73
C PHE A 36 5.86 3.93 9.08
N ARG A 37 5.78 5.25 9.11
CA ARG A 37 5.76 6.05 10.31
C ARG A 37 4.32 6.45 10.60
N SER A 38 3.97 6.44 11.87
CA SER A 38 2.75 7.06 12.38
C SER A 38 2.93 8.59 12.45
N GLU A 39 1.83 9.34 12.44
CA GLU A 39 1.81 10.81 12.51
C GLU A 39 2.48 11.51 11.30
N VAL A 40 2.44 10.85 10.13
CA VAL A 40 3.02 11.30 8.87
C VAL A 40 1.98 11.32 7.74
N ILE A 41 2.08 12.30 6.85
CA ILE A 41 1.27 12.39 5.64
C ILE A 41 2.13 11.95 4.46
N TYR A 42 1.78 10.83 3.85
CA TYR A 42 2.43 10.26 2.68
C TYR A 42 1.77 10.74 1.40
N LYS A 43 2.57 11.13 0.40
CA LYS A 43 2.07 11.27 -0.98
C LYS A 43 2.11 9.90 -1.65
N ILE A 44 0.96 9.46 -2.16
CA ILE A 44 0.82 8.24 -2.94
C ILE A 44 0.59 8.65 -4.40
N THR A 45 1.35 8.05 -5.31
CA THR A 45 1.17 8.21 -6.75
C THR A 45 0.79 6.87 -7.37
N LEU A 46 -0.32 6.83 -8.09
CA LEU A 46 -0.82 5.67 -8.80
C LEU A 46 -0.64 5.89 -10.29
N THR A 47 -0.19 4.86 -11.01
CA THR A 47 -0.20 4.84 -12.47
C THR A 47 -0.77 3.51 -12.96
N THR A 48 -1.68 3.57 -13.92
CA THR A 48 -2.35 2.42 -14.52
C THR A 48 -1.98 2.31 -16.00
N LYS A 49 -1.72 1.09 -16.46
CA LYS A 49 -1.46 0.77 -17.87
C LYS A 49 -2.23 -0.51 -18.24
N PRO A 50 -3.20 -0.49 -19.18
CA PRO A 50 -3.69 0.69 -19.91
C PRO A 50 -4.31 1.73 -18.96
N ALA A 51 -4.39 2.98 -19.40
CA ALA A 51 -5.01 4.06 -18.62
C ALA A 51 -6.44 3.63 -18.23
N THR A 52 -6.67 3.53 -16.92
CA THR A 52 -7.92 3.08 -16.34
C THR A 52 -8.43 4.12 -15.37
N GLU A 53 -9.73 4.36 -15.39
CA GLU A 53 -10.39 5.32 -14.51
C GLU A 53 -10.58 4.73 -13.10
N PHE A 54 -10.09 5.47 -12.11
CA PHE A 54 -10.31 5.20 -10.69
C PHE A 54 -10.65 6.52 -10.00
N HIS A 55 -11.55 6.46 -9.02
CA HIS A 55 -12.03 7.64 -8.30
C HIS A 55 -11.59 7.67 -6.85
N VAL A 56 -11.53 6.50 -6.21
CA VAL A 56 -11.27 6.40 -4.77
C VAL A 56 -10.20 5.37 -4.49
N LEU A 57 -9.29 5.74 -3.59
CA LEU A 57 -8.30 4.86 -2.99
C LEU A 57 -8.63 4.71 -1.51
N HIS A 58 -8.93 3.50 -1.06
CA HIS A 58 -9.14 3.20 0.35
C HIS A 58 -7.91 2.51 0.92
N ILE A 59 -7.37 3.04 2.01
CA ILE A 59 -6.23 2.44 2.73
C ILE A 59 -6.54 2.42 4.22
N SER A 60 -6.57 1.22 4.81
CA SER A 60 -6.69 1.04 6.26
C SER A 60 -7.88 1.80 6.90
N GLY A 61 -9.03 1.82 6.23
CA GLY A 61 -10.23 2.53 6.68
C GLY A 61 -10.23 4.04 6.39
N SER A 62 -9.21 4.56 5.72
CA SER A 62 -9.17 5.93 5.21
C SER A 62 -9.63 5.98 3.76
N ASP A 63 -10.61 6.83 3.47
CA ASP A 63 -11.08 7.10 2.11
C ASP A 63 -10.27 8.27 1.55
N LEU A 64 -9.46 7.99 0.53
CA LEU A 64 -8.57 8.97 -0.09
C LEU A 64 -9.11 9.35 -1.47
N GLU A 65 -9.33 10.65 -1.67
CA GLU A 65 -9.68 11.20 -2.96
C GLU A 65 -8.48 11.11 -3.91
N LEU A 66 -8.66 10.43 -5.04
CA LEU A 66 -7.66 10.38 -6.10
C LEU A 66 -7.75 11.65 -6.95
N ARG A 67 -6.68 12.43 -6.98
CA ARG A 67 -6.53 13.60 -7.83
C ARG A 67 -5.90 13.19 -9.16
N PRO A 68 -6.54 13.42 -10.31
CA PRO A 68 -5.93 13.16 -11.62
C PRO A 68 -4.72 14.08 -11.84
N GLU A 69 -3.61 13.51 -12.28
CA GLU A 69 -2.36 14.24 -12.60
C GLU A 69 -2.11 14.32 -14.12
N SER A 70 -2.93 13.63 -14.92
CA SER A 70 -2.86 13.61 -16.38
C SER A 70 -4.24 13.75 -17.00
N ILE A 71 -4.31 14.48 -18.12
CA ILE A 71 -5.53 14.65 -18.91
C ILE A 71 -5.93 13.33 -19.60
N ASP A 72 -4.95 12.53 -20.01
CA ASP A 72 -5.18 11.23 -20.66
C ASP A 72 -5.66 10.15 -19.66
N GLY A 73 -5.79 10.51 -18.39
CA GLY A 73 -6.15 9.61 -17.30
C GLY A 73 -5.02 8.65 -16.92
N GLY A 74 -5.33 7.77 -15.96
CA GLY A 74 -4.44 6.69 -15.56
C GLY A 74 -3.24 7.10 -14.70
N VAL A 75 -3.05 8.39 -14.37
CA VAL A 75 -2.08 8.87 -13.38
C VAL A 75 -2.82 9.68 -12.32
N TYR A 76 -2.67 9.28 -11.06
CA TYR A 76 -3.36 9.89 -9.94
C TYR A 76 -2.43 10.11 -8.76
N SER A 77 -2.76 11.06 -7.91
CA SER A 77 -2.12 11.24 -6.60
C SER A 77 -3.15 11.31 -5.47
N ALA A 78 -2.72 10.92 -4.27
CA ALA A 78 -3.48 11.08 -3.04
C ALA A 78 -2.54 11.35 -1.87
N GLU A 79 -3.06 11.95 -0.81
CA GLU A 79 -2.34 12.11 0.45
C GLU A 79 -2.94 11.16 1.49
N TRP A 80 -2.12 10.28 2.04
CA TRP A 80 -2.53 9.35 3.10
C TRP A 80 -1.95 9.80 4.44
N ASN A 81 -2.84 10.17 5.36
CA ASN A 81 -2.47 10.59 6.70
C ASN A 81 -2.50 9.42 7.69
N THR A 82 -1.35 9.06 8.25
CA THR A 82 -1.23 7.99 9.26
C THR A 82 -1.35 8.52 10.70
N THR A 83 -1.78 9.77 10.87
CA THR A 83 -2.12 10.32 12.20
C THR A 83 -3.22 9.49 12.83
N GLY A 84 -3.00 9.04 14.07
CA GLY A 84 -3.90 8.13 14.78
C GLY A 84 -3.72 6.65 14.44
N SER A 85 -2.85 6.27 13.50
CA SER A 85 -2.45 4.87 13.34
C SER A 85 -1.53 4.47 14.48
N ASP A 86 -1.88 3.42 15.22
CA ASP A 86 -1.10 2.97 16.37
C ASP A 86 0.29 2.47 15.96
N VAL A 87 1.26 2.73 16.82
CA VAL A 87 2.61 2.16 16.65
C VAL A 87 2.53 0.67 16.95
N THR A 88 2.68 -0.13 15.90
CA THR A 88 2.71 -1.59 16.01
C THR A 88 3.71 -2.07 17.08
N LEU A 89 3.29 -3.01 17.93
CA LEU A 89 4.13 -3.58 18.99
C LEU A 89 5.31 -4.40 18.45
N ASN A 90 6.36 -4.58 19.26
CA ASN A 90 7.53 -5.36 18.87
C ASN A 90 7.13 -6.78 18.43
N ARG A 91 7.80 -7.32 17.40
CA ARG A 91 7.53 -8.61 16.75
C ARG A 91 6.12 -8.78 16.15
N LYS A 92 5.23 -7.78 16.27
CA LYS A 92 3.91 -7.75 15.60
C LYS A 92 3.98 -6.98 14.29
N ARG A 93 3.03 -7.30 13.41
CA ARG A 93 2.76 -6.69 12.11
C ARG A 93 1.26 -6.50 11.97
N GLU A 94 0.87 -5.54 11.16
CA GLU A 94 -0.52 -5.32 10.78
C GLU A 94 -0.70 -5.60 9.30
N TYR A 95 -1.96 -5.79 8.88
CA TYR A 95 -2.31 -5.92 7.47
C TYR A 95 -3.20 -4.75 7.10
N ILE A 96 -2.72 -3.90 6.20
CA ILE A 96 -3.56 -2.87 5.61
C ILE A 96 -4.14 -3.39 4.32
N THR A 97 -5.40 -3.09 4.09
CA THR A 97 -6.06 -3.33 2.80
C THR A 97 -5.94 -2.05 1.98
N ILE A 98 -5.40 -2.19 0.77
CA ILE A 98 -5.43 -1.20 -0.29
C ILE A 98 -6.57 -1.59 -1.23
N SER A 99 -7.53 -0.71 -1.43
CA SER A 99 -8.60 -0.88 -2.40
C SER A 99 -8.67 0.30 -3.36
N LEU A 100 -8.62 0.01 -4.65
CA LEU A 100 -8.82 0.99 -5.71
C LEU A 100 -10.18 0.74 -6.35
N GLN A 101 -11.00 1.78 -6.41
CA GLN A 101 -12.37 1.71 -6.89
C GLN A 101 -12.60 2.69 -8.05
N GLY A 102 -13.19 2.18 -9.12
CA GLY A 102 -13.61 2.91 -10.31
C GLY A 102 -14.92 2.34 -10.86
N PRO A 103 -15.42 2.82 -12.00
CA PRO A 103 -16.70 2.40 -12.57
C PRO A 103 -16.77 0.87 -12.77
N GLY A 104 -17.51 0.18 -11.89
CA GLY A 104 -17.68 -1.28 -11.93
C GLY A 104 -16.40 -2.10 -11.71
N ARG A 105 -15.34 -1.50 -11.17
CA ARG A 105 -14.04 -2.15 -11.00
C ARG A 105 -13.51 -1.92 -9.60
N ILE A 106 -13.13 -3.02 -8.94
CA ILE A 106 -12.49 -2.99 -7.63
C ILE A 106 -11.23 -3.85 -7.70
N LEU A 107 -10.08 -3.23 -7.41
CA LEU A 107 -8.86 -3.93 -7.06
C LEU A 107 -8.73 -3.90 -5.54
N GLN A 108 -8.46 -5.04 -4.92
CA GLN A 108 -8.19 -5.13 -3.49
C GLN A 108 -6.95 -5.98 -3.22
N ARG A 109 -6.04 -5.45 -2.39
CA ARG A 109 -4.81 -6.13 -2.01
C ARG A 109 -4.44 -5.82 -0.57
N LYS A 110 -4.01 -6.84 0.18
CA LYS A 110 -3.45 -6.67 1.53
C LYS A 110 -1.93 -6.52 1.45
N LEU A 111 -1.37 -5.65 2.29
CA LEU A 111 0.05 -5.54 2.53
C LEU A 111 0.34 -5.79 4.01
N GLN A 112 1.39 -6.54 4.31
CA GLN A 112 1.90 -6.62 5.68
C GLN A 112 2.74 -5.38 5.99
N VAL A 113 2.42 -4.70 7.08
CA VAL A 113 3.05 -3.44 7.44
C VAL A 113 3.56 -3.42 8.88
N LYS A 114 4.43 -2.45 9.12
CA LYS A 114 4.96 -2.11 10.43
C LYS A 114 4.97 -0.61 10.59
N PHE A 115 4.16 -0.10 11.52
CA PHE A 115 4.17 1.31 11.90
C PHE A 115 5.19 1.57 13.02
N TYR A 116 6.01 2.59 12.83
CA TYR A 116 6.97 3.11 13.79
C TYR A 116 6.56 4.49 14.26
N ARG A 117 7.06 4.92 15.42
CA ARG A 117 7.04 6.35 15.77
C ARG A 117 7.83 7.14 14.75
N ASN A 118 7.43 8.38 14.50
CA ASN A 118 8.06 9.25 13.50
C ASN A 118 9.57 9.45 13.75
N ASP A 119 9.97 9.55 15.02
CA ASP A 119 11.37 9.71 15.47
C ASP A 119 12.19 8.41 15.51
N ASN A 120 11.60 7.26 15.17
CA ASN A 120 12.27 5.97 15.22
C ASN A 120 12.95 5.66 13.88
N ASN A 121 14.29 5.70 13.87
CA ASN A 121 15.14 5.41 12.72
C ASN A 121 15.03 3.97 12.18
N HIS A 122 14.43 3.03 12.92
CA HIS A 122 14.23 1.66 12.44
C HIS A 122 13.23 1.58 11.27
N ALA A 123 12.44 2.65 11.07
CA ALA A 123 11.62 2.85 9.88
C ALA A 123 12.44 3.00 8.59
N ASP A 124 13.74 3.35 8.69
CA ASP A 124 14.63 3.54 7.53
C ASP A 124 15.45 2.30 7.19
N TYR A 125 15.39 1.25 8.00
CA TYR A 125 16.20 0.05 7.79
C TYR A 125 15.55 -0.88 6.77
N GLY A 126 16.23 -1.17 5.67
CA GLY A 126 15.74 -2.07 4.63
C GLY A 126 16.00 -1.50 3.25
N ASP A 127 15.35 -2.06 2.26
CA ASP A 127 15.41 -1.57 0.88
C ASP A 127 14.41 -0.42 0.70
N LYS A 128 14.75 0.57 -0.13
CA LYS A 128 13.85 1.68 -0.46
C LYS A 128 12.79 1.19 -1.46
N LEU A 129 11.52 1.53 -1.25
CA LEU A 129 10.42 1.20 -2.15
C LEU A 129 10.27 2.30 -3.20
N GLU A 130 10.93 2.16 -4.34
CA GLU A 130 10.73 3.06 -5.48
C GLU A 130 9.33 2.88 -6.08
N ALA A 131 8.89 1.63 -6.24
CA ALA A 131 7.57 1.32 -6.78
C ALA A 131 7.07 -0.08 -6.39
N LEU A 132 5.77 -0.17 -6.14
CA LEU A 132 5.04 -1.43 -6.09
C LEU A 132 4.20 -1.59 -7.36
N ILE A 133 4.57 -2.54 -8.21
CA ILE A 133 3.94 -2.75 -9.52
C ILE A 133 3.11 -4.03 -9.47
N TRP A 134 1.80 -3.87 -9.66
CA TRP A 134 0.89 -5.01 -9.79
C TRP A 134 0.52 -5.25 -11.25
N LYS A 135 0.82 -6.47 -11.73
CA LYS A 135 0.18 -6.95 -12.96
C LYS A 135 -1.16 -7.54 -12.58
N CYS A 136 -2.19 -7.13 -13.30
CA CYS A 136 -3.55 -7.50 -12.98
C CYS A 136 -4.20 -8.23 -14.15
N SER A 137 -5.12 -9.14 -13.83
CA SER A 137 -6.13 -9.64 -14.75
C SER A 137 -7.48 -9.04 -14.38
N VAL A 138 -8.34 -8.85 -15.38
CA VAL A 138 -9.73 -8.42 -15.19
C VAL A 138 -10.61 -9.55 -15.69
N ASP A 139 -11.54 -10.01 -14.86
CA ASP A 139 -12.50 -11.03 -15.27
C ASP A 139 -13.69 -10.42 -16.05
N ASN A 140 -14.59 -11.27 -16.53
CA ASN A 140 -15.77 -10.84 -17.30
C ASN A 140 -16.77 -10.02 -16.47
N MET A 141 -16.65 -10.01 -15.13
CA MET A 141 -17.48 -9.25 -14.21
C MET A 141 -16.84 -7.91 -13.82
N GLY A 142 -15.62 -7.61 -14.30
CA GLY A 142 -14.88 -6.39 -13.97
C GLY A 142 -14.05 -6.48 -12.68
N ASN A 143 -14.01 -7.64 -12.03
CA ASN A 143 -13.16 -7.83 -10.85
C ASN A 143 -11.69 -7.84 -11.27
N ILE A 144 -10.87 -7.10 -10.53
CA ILE A 144 -9.44 -6.99 -10.81
C ILE A 144 -8.68 -7.86 -9.82
N ALA A 145 -7.96 -8.85 -10.33
CA ALA A 145 -7.08 -9.71 -9.54
C ALA A 145 -5.61 -9.41 -9.84
N VAL A 146 -4.81 -9.21 -8.80
CA VAL A 146 -3.34 -9.15 -8.93
C VAL A 146 -2.81 -10.56 -9.23
N VAL A 147 -2.11 -10.73 -10.35
CA VAL A 147 -1.52 -12.00 -10.79
C VAL A 147 -0.01 -12.05 -10.64
N ASP A 148 0.64 -10.89 -10.54
CA ASP A 148 2.08 -10.77 -10.31
C ASP A 148 2.38 -9.44 -9.59
N GLU A 149 3.42 -9.44 -8.75
CA GLU A 149 3.81 -8.31 -7.93
C GLU A 149 5.33 -8.11 -8.02
N ILE A 150 5.73 -6.96 -8.57
CA ILE A 150 7.13 -6.57 -8.74
C ILE A 150 7.40 -5.39 -7.80
N VAL A 151 8.46 -5.52 -7.01
CA VAL A 151 8.94 -4.47 -6.12
C VAL A 151 10.23 -3.91 -6.69
N LYS A 152 10.28 -2.58 -6.82
CA LYS A 152 11.47 -1.81 -7.17
C LYS A 152 11.85 -0.92 -6.01
#